data_AF-A0A6N4DSW2-F1
#
_entry.id   AF-A0A6N4DSW2-F1
#
_cell.length_a   1.000
_cell.length_b   1.000
_cell.length_c   1.000
_cell.angle_alpha   90.00
_cell.angle_beta   90.00
_cell.angle_gamma   90.00
#
_symmetry.space_group_name_H-M   'P 1'
#
loop_
_entity.id
_entity.type
_entity.pdbx_description
1 polymer ?
#
loop_
_entity_poly.entity_id
_entity_poly.type
_entity_poly.pdbx_seq_one_letter_code
_entity_poly.pdbx_strand_id
1 'polypeptide(L)'
;MQNLLRLSRLIDNLNEQVGRSLSWLVLLMVLIGVYNAVTRKLSQTIGMDLSSNMYIEAQWYMFSIIFLWGGAYTLKHGGHVRVDILYSRARLRIKAWIDILGTLLFLMPLSLLIIWVSLPYAGDSCKSVATS
;
A
#
# COMPACT_ATOMS: atom_id res chain seq x y z
N MET A 1 33.94 11.65 5.41
CA MET A 1 32.91 11.19 6.37
C MET A 1 31.76 12.19 6.60
N GLN A 2 32.02 13.48 6.78
CA GLN A 2 30.98 14.46 7.20
C GLN A 2 29.85 14.69 6.16
N ASN A 3 30.15 14.60 4.87
CA ASN A 3 29.16 14.81 3.80
C ASN A 3 28.11 13.69 3.74
N LEU A 4 28.51 12.44 4.01
CA LEU A 4 27.58 11.29 4.08
C LEU A 4 26.64 11.40 5.28
N LEU A 5 27.15 11.86 6.43
CA LEU A 5 26.34 12.10 7.62
C LEU A 5 25.35 13.26 7.43
N ARG A 6 25.73 14.31 6.70
CA ARG A 6 24.80 15.41 6.33
C ARG A 6 23.71 14.93 5.38
N LEU A 7 24.07 14.11 4.39
CA LEU A 7 23.10 13.51 3.45
C LEU A 7 22.07 12.63 4.20
N SER A 8 22.54 11.78 5.13
CA SER A 8 21.66 10.95 5.96
C SER A 8 20.71 11.79 6.80
N ARG A 9 21.20 12.85 7.48
CA ARG A 9 20.32 13.73 8.29
C ARG A 9 19.30 14.48 7.45
N LEU A 10 19.63 14.82 6.20
CA LEU A 10 18.72 15.45 5.27
C LEU A 10 17.60 14.47 4.86
N ILE A 11 17.97 13.23 4.53
CA ILE A 11 17.00 12.15 4.24
C ILE A 11 16.11 11.88 5.47
N ASP A 12 16.70 11.87 6.67
CA ASP A 12 15.94 11.70 7.90
C ASP A 12 14.93 12.84 8.09
N ASN A 13 15.36 14.10 7.99
CA ASN A 13 14.44 15.24 8.13
C ASN A 13 13.31 15.24 7.09
N LEU A 14 13.63 14.92 5.83
CA LEU A 14 12.62 14.82 4.77
C LEU A 14 11.56 13.76 5.09
N ASN A 15 11.99 12.58 5.53
CA ASN A 15 11.06 11.53 5.91
C ASN A 15 10.22 11.91 7.14
N GLU A 16 10.78 12.61 8.13
CA GLU A 16 10.02 13.11 9.30
C GLU A 16 8.86 14.01 8.85
N GLN A 17 9.14 14.90 7.90
CA GLN A 17 8.20 15.86 7.35
C GLN A 17 7.13 15.18 6.48
N VAL A 18 7.52 14.17 5.72
CA VAL A 18 6.62 13.29 4.95
C VAL A 18 5.68 12.54 5.88
N GLY A 19 6.17 11.94 6.97
CA GLY A 19 5.34 11.22 7.95
C GLY A 19 4.30 12.09 8.65
N ARG A 20 4.69 13.33 8.99
CA ARG A 20 3.74 14.29 9.57
C ARG A 20 2.66 14.70 8.56
N SER A 21 3.03 14.85 7.30
CA SER A 21 2.09 15.18 6.21
C SER A 21 1.15 14.00 5.90
N LEU A 22 1.65 12.76 5.98
CA LEU A 22 0.87 11.53 5.83
C LEU A 22 -0.28 11.43 6.85
N SER A 23 -0.04 11.82 8.11
CA SER A 23 -1.08 11.78 9.14
C SER A 23 -2.28 12.66 8.77
N TRP A 24 -2.03 13.82 8.16
CA TRP A 24 -3.09 14.70 7.64
C TRP A 24 -3.76 14.14 6.39
N LEU A 25 -2.98 13.54 5.47
CA LEU A 25 -3.51 12.88 4.27
C LEU A 25 -4.44 11.72 4.59
N VAL A 26 -4.08 10.90 5.59
CA VAL A 26 -4.92 9.77 6.07
C VAL A 26 -6.24 10.30 6.62
N LEU A 27 -6.20 11.35 7.45
CA LEU A 27 -7.40 11.96 7.98
C LEU A 27 -8.30 12.51 6.87
N LEU A 28 -7.73 13.16 5.87
CA LEU A 28 -8.46 13.67 4.71
C LEU A 28 -9.06 12.55 3.85
N MET A 29 -8.33 11.45 3.65
CA MET A 29 -8.83 10.26 2.96
C MET A 29 -10.04 9.65 3.68
N VAL A 30 -9.99 9.52 5.02
CA VAL A 30 -11.10 9.02 5.82
C VAL A 30 -12.32 9.92 5.69
N LEU A 31 -12.14 11.24 5.75
CA LEU A 31 -13.25 12.20 5.56
C LEU A 31 -13.90 12.06 4.18
N ILE A 32 -13.12 11.93 3.11
CA ILE A 32 -13.64 11.69 1.76
C ILE A 32 -14.38 10.35 1.68
N GLY A 33 -13.85 9.30 2.33
CA GLY A 33 -14.51 7.99 2.39
C GLY A 33 -15.85 8.04 3.12
N VAL A 34 -15.94 8.76 4.23
CA VAL A 34 -17.20 9.00 4.96
C VAL A 34 -18.17 9.81 4.11
N TYR A 35 -17.70 10.88 3.46
CA TYR A 35 -18.52 11.68 2.54
C TYR A 35 -19.10 10.81 1.43
N ASN A 36 -18.27 9.97 0.78
CA ASN A 36 -18.68 9.05 -0.28
C ASN A 36 -19.68 8.00 0.21
N ALA A 37 -19.50 7.47 1.42
CA ALA A 37 -20.45 6.54 2.03
C ALA A 37 -21.81 7.20 2.31
N VAL A 38 -21.80 8.46 2.77
CA VAL A 38 -23.01 9.25 3.02
C VAL A 38 -23.73 9.58 1.72
N THR A 39 -23.04 10.10 0.70
CA THR A 39 -23.66 10.38 -0.62
C THR A 39 -24.21 9.13 -1.26
N ARG A 40 -23.53 7.98 -1.14
CA ARG A 40 -24.06 6.71 -1.65
C ARG A 40 -25.32 6.27 -0.92
N LYS A 41 -25.37 6.43 0.40
CA LYS A 41 -26.56 6.09 1.21
C LYS A 41 -27.71 7.06 0.98
N LEU A 42 -27.42 8.36 0.80
CA LEU A 42 -28.41 9.36 0.41
C LEU A 42 -28.97 9.08 -0.99
N SER A 43 -28.10 8.75 -1.96
CA SER A 43 -28.47 8.34 -3.31
C SER A 43 -29.41 7.12 -3.31
N GLN A 44 -29.08 6.07 -2.54
CA GLN A 44 -29.96 4.91 -2.36
C GLN A 44 -31.31 5.24 -1.70
N THR A 45 -31.36 6.27 -0.85
CA THR A 45 -32.59 6.65 -0.13
C THR A 45 -33.49 7.57 -0.96
N ILE A 46 -32.91 8.38 -1.85
CA ILE A 46 -33.61 9.41 -2.63
C ILE A 46 -33.85 8.97 -4.09
N GLY A 47 -33.19 7.91 -4.57
CA GLY A 47 -33.38 7.35 -5.91
C GLY A 47 -32.80 8.21 -7.04
N MET A 48 -31.95 9.19 -6.72
CA MET A 48 -31.23 10.00 -7.70
C MET A 48 -29.76 9.57 -7.73
N ASP A 49 -29.30 9.08 -8.88
CA ASP A 49 -27.91 8.68 -9.13
C ASP A 49 -26.96 9.89 -9.12
N LEU A 50 -26.60 10.35 -7.92
CA LEU A 50 -25.50 11.30 -7.69
C LEU A 50 -24.14 10.57 -7.56
N SER A 51 -24.01 9.41 -8.20
CA SER A 51 -22.79 8.59 -8.18
C SER A 51 -21.81 9.07 -9.26
N SER A 52 -21.08 10.14 -9.00
CA SER A 52 -19.94 10.51 -9.85
C SER A 52 -18.72 9.65 -9.49
N ASN A 53 -18.24 8.83 -10.42
CA ASN A 53 -17.07 7.94 -10.24
C ASN A 53 -15.78 8.67 -9.82
N MET A 54 -15.72 9.99 -10.04
CA MET A 54 -14.58 10.86 -9.70
C MET A 54 -14.18 10.78 -8.21
N TYR A 55 -15.14 10.64 -7.29
CA TYR A 55 -14.83 10.55 -5.85
C TYR A 55 -14.13 9.23 -5.49
N ILE A 56 -14.46 8.16 -6.20
CA ILE A 56 -13.86 6.83 -5.96
C ILE A 56 -12.45 6.76 -6.55
N GLU A 57 -12.25 7.36 -7.73
CA GLU A 57 -10.91 7.48 -8.34
C GLU A 57 -9.99 8.35 -7.50
N ALA A 58 -10.48 9.49 -7.00
CA ALA A 58 -9.72 10.34 -6.08
C ALA A 58 -9.28 9.56 -4.83
N GLN A 59 -10.17 8.75 -4.25
CA GLN A 59 -9.84 7.91 -3.10
C GLN A 59 -8.73 6.88 -3.43
N TRP A 60 -8.74 6.28 -4.61
CA TRP A 60 -7.70 5.36 -5.08
C TRP A 60 -6.32 6.04 -5.23
N TYR A 61 -6.29 7.25 -5.79
CA TYR A 61 -5.05 8.01 -5.91
C TYR A 61 -4.50 8.43 -4.55
N MET A 62 -5.36 8.93 -3.66
CA MET A 62 -4.96 9.30 -2.30
C MET A 62 -4.44 8.10 -1.51
N PHE A 63 -5.10 6.95 -1.61
CA PHE A 63 -4.65 5.72 -0.98
C PHE A 63 -3.26 5.30 -1.48
N SER A 64 -3.02 5.39 -2.78
CA SER A 64 -1.73 5.04 -3.39
C SER A 64 -0.59 5.94 -2.89
N ILE A 65 -0.84 7.25 -2.76
CA ILE A 65 0.14 8.20 -2.19
C ILE A 65 0.43 7.87 -0.74
N ILE A 66 -0.62 7.61 0.05
CA ILE A 66 -0.48 7.24 1.47
C ILE A 66 0.31 5.95 1.62
N PHE A 67 0.05 4.94 0.79
CA PHE A 67 0.74 3.66 0.86
C PHE A 67 2.22 3.78 0.48
N LEU A 68 2.53 4.48 -0.62
CA LEU A 68 3.89 4.62 -1.11
C LEU A 68 4.74 5.49 -0.17
N TRP A 69 4.21 6.64 0.24
CA TRP A 69 4.91 7.55 1.15
C TRP A 69 4.93 6.98 2.58
N GLY A 70 3.84 6.34 3.00
CA GLY A 70 3.74 5.67 4.29
C GLY A 70 4.74 4.54 4.43
N GLY A 71 4.91 3.73 3.38
CA GLY A 71 5.93 2.69 3.30
C GLY A 71 7.36 3.24 3.42
N ALA A 72 7.67 4.37 2.79
CA ALA A 72 8.97 5.02 2.94
C ALA A 72 9.20 5.54 4.38
N TYR A 73 8.16 6.08 5.01
CA TYR A 73 8.22 6.57 6.39
C TYR A 73 8.39 5.44 7.42
N THR A 74 7.62 4.35 7.29
CA THR A 74 7.78 3.16 8.13
C THR A 74 9.13 2.51 7.91
N LEU A 75 9.62 2.43 6.66
CA LEU A 75 10.94 1.90 6.36
C LEU A 75 12.06 2.68 7.06
N LYS A 76 11.98 4.02 7.09
CA LYS A 76 12.93 4.85 7.86
C LYS A 76 12.86 4.59 9.37
N HIS A 77 11.67 4.46 9.93
CA HIS A 77 11.50 4.24 11.38
C HIS A 77 11.94 2.83 11.83
N GLY A 78 12.60 2.06 10.95
CA GLY A 78 12.91 0.67 11.20
C GLY A 78 11.67 -0.23 11.19
N GLY A 79 10.50 0.33 10.87
CA GLY A 79 9.23 -0.33 10.69
C GLY A 79 9.15 -1.10 9.37
N HIS A 80 10.20 -1.84 9.02
CA HIS A 80 9.90 -3.21 8.66
C HIS A 80 9.17 -3.77 9.88
N VAL A 81 7.84 -3.71 9.89
CA VAL A 81 6.99 -4.46 10.82
C VAL A 81 7.14 -5.95 10.49
N ARG A 82 8.38 -6.44 10.47
CA ARG A 82 8.68 -7.85 10.59
C ARG A 82 8.50 -8.15 12.05
N VAL A 83 7.25 -8.26 12.50
CA VAL A 83 6.97 -9.13 13.66
C VAL A 83 7.84 -8.68 14.86
N ASP A 84 8.12 -7.37 14.99
CA ASP A 84 9.30 -6.86 15.74
C ASP A 84 9.18 -7.14 17.25
N ILE A 85 7.95 -7.27 17.74
CA ILE A 85 7.64 -7.73 19.11
C ILE A 85 7.95 -9.23 19.31
N LEU A 86 7.77 -10.06 18.29
CA LEU A 86 8.11 -11.49 18.32
C LEU A 86 9.60 -11.73 18.01
N TYR A 87 10.21 -10.94 17.10
CA TYR A 87 11.62 -11.06 16.71
C TYR A 87 12.58 -10.47 17.74
N SER A 88 12.17 -9.44 18.48
CA SER A 88 12.96 -8.79 19.55
C SER A 88 13.46 -9.78 20.61
N ARG A 89 12.70 -10.85 20.90
CA ARG A 89 13.04 -11.87 21.91
C ARG A 89 13.42 -13.24 21.32
N ALA A 90 13.38 -13.41 20.00
CA ALA A 90 13.60 -14.70 19.36
C ALA A 90 15.08 -14.95 19.02
N ARG A 91 15.57 -16.15 19.31
CA ARG A 91 16.93 -16.59 18.91
C ARG A 91 17.09 -16.51 17.38
N LEU A 92 18.31 -16.22 16.91
CA LEU A 92 18.68 -16.08 15.49
C LEU A 92 18.14 -17.20 14.59
N ARG A 93 18.05 -18.44 15.12
CA ARG A 93 17.52 -19.61 14.42
C ARG A 93 16.00 -19.53 14.18
N ILE A 94 15.23 -19.06 15.17
CA ILE A 94 13.77 -18.90 15.05
C ILE A 94 13.47 -17.78 14.03
N LYS A 95 14.29 -16.73 14.04
CA LYS A 95 14.23 -15.63 13.05
C LYS A 95 14.41 -16.13 11.61
N ALA A 96 15.38 -17.00 11.35
CA ALA A 96 15.58 -17.60 10.03
C ALA A 96 14.41 -18.51 9.61
N TRP A 97 13.87 -19.32 10.54
CA TRP A 97 12.73 -20.18 10.26
C TRP A 97 11.46 -19.39 9.92
N ILE A 98 11.15 -18.32 10.65
CA ILE A 98 9.97 -17.48 10.36
C ILE A 98 10.10 -16.81 8.99
N ASP A 99 11.29 -16.37 8.59
CA ASP A 99 11.51 -15.76 7.27
C ASP A 99 11.31 -16.78 6.14
N ILE A 100 11.83 -18.00 6.29
CA ILE A 100 11.65 -19.09 5.32
C ILE A 100 10.18 -19.51 5.23
N LEU A 101 9.53 -19.74 6.37
CA LEU A 101 8.14 -20.20 6.42
C LEU A 101 7.17 -19.10 5.95
N GLY A 102 7.42 -17.84 6.32
CA GLY A 102 6.66 -16.70 5.85
C GLY A 102 6.79 -16.52 4.34
N THR A 103 8.01 -16.61 3.80
CA THR A 103 8.24 -16.53 2.35
C THR A 103 7.60 -17.70 1.62
N LEU A 104 7.74 -18.93 2.13
CA LEU A 104 7.17 -20.11 1.49
C LEU A 104 5.64 -20.12 1.55
N LEU A 105 5.02 -19.67 2.65
CA LEU A 105 3.58 -19.78 2.87
C LEU A 105 2.80 -18.57 2.35
N PHE A 106 3.41 -17.38 2.28
CA PHE A 106 2.76 -16.20 1.69
C PHE A 106 3.22 -15.93 0.25
N LEU A 107 4.53 -15.99 -0.03
CA LEU A 107 5.05 -15.56 -1.33
C LEU A 107 4.77 -16.58 -2.44
N MET A 108 4.97 -17.88 -2.17
CA MET A 108 4.73 -18.93 -3.18
C MET A 108 3.27 -19.05 -3.62
N PRO A 109 2.26 -19.13 -2.74
CA PRO A 109 0.88 -19.22 -3.20
C PRO A 109 0.43 -17.92 -3.87
N LEU A 110 0.92 -16.76 -3.43
CA LEU A 110 0.64 -15.49 -4.10
C LEU A 110 1.24 -15.47 -5.52
N SER A 111 2.49 -15.88 -5.69
CA SER A 111 3.15 -15.90 -7.00
C SER A 111 2.48 -16.90 -7.96
N LEU A 112 2.12 -18.08 -7.47
CA LEU A 112 1.35 -19.08 -8.22
C LEU A 112 -0.02 -18.53 -8.64
N LEU A 113 -0.73 -17.86 -7.74
CA LEU A 113 -2.03 -17.26 -8.04
C LEU A 113 -1.90 -16.16 -9.10
N ILE A 114 -0.88 -15.30 -8.99
CA ILE A 114 -0.60 -14.27 -10.00
C ILE A 114 -0.32 -14.89 -11.37
N ILE A 115 0.50 -15.94 -11.44
CA ILE A 115 0.77 -16.65 -12.69
C ILE A 115 -0.52 -17.24 -13.26
N TRP A 116 -1.31 -17.90 -12.41
CA TRP A 116 -2.54 -18.56 -12.83
C TRP A 116 -3.59 -17.58 -13.36
N VAL A 117 -3.75 -16.44 -12.71
CA VAL A 117 -4.64 -15.36 -13.16
C VAL A 117 -4.07 -14.64 -14.37
N SER A 118 -2.75 -14.44 -14.47
CA SER A 118 -2.14 -13.68 -15.57
C SER A 118 -2.13 -14.42 -16.91
N LEU A 119 -2.06 -15.76 -16.90
CA LEU A 119 -2.02 -16.58 -18.11
C LEU A 119 -3.20 -16.37 -19.08
N PRO A 120 -4.48 -16.41 -18.64
CA PRO A 120 -5.60 -16.14 -19.53
C PRO A 120 -5.61 -14.71 -20.07
N TYR A 121 -5.28 -13.72 -19.23
CA TYR A 121 -5.20 -12.31 -19.65
C TYR A 121 -4.14 -12.07 -20.74
N ALA A 122 -2.99 -12.74 -20.64
CA ALA A 122 -1.95 -12.67 -21.67
C ALA A 122 -2.41 -13.32 -22.99
N GLY A 123 -3.15 -14.44 -22.91
CA GLY A 123 -3.73 -15.12 -24.07
C GLY A 123 -4.77 -14.26 -24.80
N ASP A 124 -5.65 -13.59 -24.06
CA ASP A 124 -6.70 -12.74 -24.63
C ASP A 124 -6.13 -11.44 -25.23
N SER A 125 -5.08 -10.88 -24.62
CA SER A 125 -4.36 -9.71 -25.16
C SER A 125 -3.69 -10.02 -26.50
N CYS A 126 -3.12 -11.21 -26.66
CA CYS A 126 -2.47 -11.63 -27.91
C CYS A 126 -3.49 -11.83 -29.05
N LYS A 127 -4.68 -12.36 -28.72
CA LYS A 127 -5.78 -12.47 -29.68
C LYS A 127 -6.33 -11.11 -30.11
N SER A 128 -6.43 -10.16 -29.16
CA SER A 128 -6.91 -8.80 -29.45
C SER A 128 -5.96 -8.03 -30.38
N VAL A 129 -4.65 -8.24 -30.28
CA VAL A 129 -3.64 -7.64 -31.18
C VAL A 129 -3.67 -8.26 -32.58
N ALA A 130 -4.05 -9.54 -32.70
CA ALA A 130 -4.12 -10.23 -33.99
C ALA A 130 -5.40 -9.91 -34.80
N THR A 131 -6.39 -9.23 -34.19
CA THR A 131 -7.68 -8.86 -34.82
C THR A 131 -7.83 -7.36 -35.13
N SER A 132 -6.78 -6.56 -34.91
CA SER A 132 -6.67 -5.16 -35.37
C SER A 132 -5.62 -5.05 -36.47
#